data_AF-A0A2E0NDZ2-F1
#
_entry.id   AF-A0A2E0NDZ2-F1
#
_cell.length_a   1.000
_cell.length_b   1.000
_cell.length_c   1.000
_cell.angle_alpha   90.00
_cell.angle_beta   90.00
_cell.angle_gamma   90.00
#
_symmetry.space_group_name_H-M   'P 1'
#
loop_
_entity.id
_entity.type
_entity.pdbx_description
1 polymer ?
#
loop_
_entity_poly.entity_id
_entity_poly.type
_entity_poly.pdbx_seq_one_letter_code
_entity_poly.pdbx_strand_id
1 'polypeptide(L)' 'MKISPNTLRLEDERIDALVKRIEDNFRPSPILPSDSIEKIMYQAGQASVIEYIKNQLKDE' A
#
# COMPACT_ATOMS: atom_id res chain seq x y z
N MET A 1 26.47 11.56 10.91
CA MET A 1 25.38 10.89 11.65
C MET A 1 25.56 9.39 11.47
N LYS A 2 25.91 8.63 12.52
CA LYS A 2 26.02 7.17 12.43
C LYS A 2 24.66 6.58 12.73
N ILE A 3 23.94 6.13 11.71
CA ILE A 3 22.66 5.43 11.88
C ILE A 3 23.01 4.06 12.47
N SER A 4 22.39 3.70 13.61
CA SER A 4 22.67 2.40 14.22
C SER A 4 21.93 1.30 13.45
N PRO A 5 22.48 0.08 13.37
CA PRO A 5 21.79 -1.05 12.74
C PRO A 5 20.41 -1.33 13.35
N ASN A 6 20.24 -1.07 14.64
CA ASN A 6 18.95 -1.24 15.34
C ASN A 6 17.93 -0.17 14.91
N THR A 7 18.39 1.00 14.47
CA THR A 7 17.51 2.09 13.99
C THR A 7 17.01 1.80 12.58
N LEU A 8 17.87 1.28 11.70
CA LEU A 8 17.49 0.83 10.35
C LEU A 8 16.42 -0.28 10.39
N ARG A 9 16.65 -1.33 11.19
CA ARG A 9 15.67 -2.42 11.35
C ARG A 9 14.30 -1.94 11.84
N LEU A 10 14.30 -0.97 12.76
CA LEU A 10 13.06 -0.38 13.28
C LEU A 10 12.34 0.45 12.21
N GLU A 11 13.08 1.10 11.30
CA GLU A 11 12.51 1.81 10.16
C GLU A 11 11.88 0.84 9.16
N ASP A 12 12.56 -0.27 8.84
CA ASP A 12 12.03 -1.33 7.96
C ASP A 12 10.72 -1.93 8.51
N GLU A 13 10.70 -2.31 9.80
CA GLU A 13 9.51 -2.85 10.46
C GLU A 13 8.32 -1.87 10.46
N ARG A 14 8.61 -0.57 10.55
CA ARG A 14 7.58 0.48 10.51
C ARG A 14 7.03 0.67 9.10
N ILE A 15 7.88 0.56 8.07
CA ILE A 15 7.47 0.63 6.67
C ILE A 15 6.57 -0.57 6.34
N ASP A 16 6.94 -1.78 6.74
CA ASP A 16 6.12 -2.98 6.54
C ASP A 16 4.75 -2.84 7.24
N ALA A 17 4.75 -2.35 8.48
CA ALA A 17 3.52 -2.11 9.22
C ALA A 17 2.63 -1.05 8.54
N LEU A 18 3.22 -0.03 7.92
CA LEU A 18 2.50 1.00 7.17
C LEU A 18 1.88 0.43 5.89
N VAL A 19 2.65 -0.32 5.11
CA VAL A 19 2.16 -1.00 3.89
C VAL A 19 0.99 -1.90 4.23
N LYS A 20 1.12 -2.72 5.27
CA LYS A 20 0.04 -3.61 5.71
C LYS A 20 -1.23 -2.84 6.10
N ARG A 21 -1.11 -1.71 6.81
CA ARG A 21 -2.26 -0.86 7.15
C ARG A 21 -2.94 -0.29 5.90
N ILE A 22 -2.16 0.12 4.90
CA ILE A 22 -2.69 0.61 3.63
C ILE A 22 -3.48 -0.52 2.96
N GLU A 23 -2.90 -1.71 2.83
CA GLU A 23 -3.58 -2.86 2.24
C GLU A 23 -4.86 -3.22 2.98
N ASP A 24 -4.87 -3.17 4.31
CA ASP A 24 -6.03 -3.49 5.13
C ASP A 24 -7.19 -2.48 5.00
N ASN A 25 -6.88 -1.19 4.81
CA ASN A 25 -7.90 -0.14 4.69
C ASN A 25 -8.41 0.07 3.26
N PHE A 26 -7.60 -0.28 2.26
CA PHE A 26 -7.91 -0.05 0.84
C PHE A 26 -8.05 -1.36 0.05
N ARG A 27 -8.59 -2.39 0.71
CA ARG A 27 -8.78 -3.71 0.08
C ARG A 27 -9.70 -3.61 -1.13
N PRO A 28 -9.37 -4.29 -2.25
CA PRO A 28 -10.29 -4.45 -3.36
C PRO A 28 -11.57 -5.13 -2.86
N SER A 29 -12.70 -4.47 -3.08
CA SER A 29 -14.02 -5.10 -2.91
C SER A 29 -14.41 -5.79 -4.21
N PRO A 30 -15.19 -6.89 -4.15
CA PRO A 30 -15.85 -7.41 -5.34
C PRO A 30 -16.64 -6.30 -6.05
N ILE A 31 -16.47 -6.22 -7.37
CA ILE A 31 -17.26 -5.33 -8.22
C ILE A 31 -18.63 -5.99 -8.44
N LEU A 32 -19.69 -5.29 -8.08
CA LEU A 32 -21.06 -5.71 -8.30
C LEU A 32 -21.61 -5.06 -9.58
N PRO A 33 -22.54 -5.70 -10.30
CA PRO A 33 -23.19 -5.09 -11.47
C PRO A 33 -23.94 -3.78 -11.16
N SER A 34 -24.30 -3.55 -9.90
CA SER A 34 -24.94 -2.33 -9.40
C SER A 34 -23.96 -1.19 -9.11
N ASP A 35 -22.66 -1.45 -9.15
CA ASP A 35 -21.65 -0.43 -8.85
C ASP A 35 -21.57 0.60 -9.98
N SER A 36 -21.50 1.88 -9.59
CA SER A 36 -21.30 2.95 -10.56
C SER A 36 -19.88 2.90 -11.14
N ILE A 37 -19.71 3.44 -12.34
CA ILE A 37 -18.40 3.50 -13.01
C ILE A 37 -17.41 4.29 -12.15
N GLU A 38 -17.84 5.38 -11.51
CA GLU A 38 -17.01 6.22 -10.63
C GLU A 38 -16.46 5.42 -9.45
N LYS A 39 -17.29 4.57 -8.83
CA LYS A 39 -16.87 3.69 -7.73
C LYS A 39 -15.81 2.69 -8.21
N ILE A 40 -16.04 2.07 -9.36
CA ILE A 40 -15.10 1.11 -9.96
C ILE A 40 -13.77 1.78 -10.28
N MET A 41 -13.80 2.97 -10.90
CA MET A 41 -12.60 3.74 -11.23
C MET A 41 -11.83 4.17 -9.98
N TYR A 42 -12.53 4.60 -8.93
CA TYR A 42 -11.91 4.97 -7.66
C TYR A 42 -11.17 3.78 -7.04
N GLN A 43 -11.78 2.60 -7.02
CA GLN A 43 -11.17 1.37 -6.51
C GLN A 43 -9.97 0.93 -7.36
N ALA A 44 -10.08 1.00 -8.69
CA ALA A 44 -8.97 0.71 -9.59
C ALA A 44 -7.79 1.66 -9.36
N GLY A 45 -8.06 2.97 -9.20
CA GLY A 45 -7.03 3.96 -8.90
C GLY A 45 -6.31 3.69 -7.57
N GLN A 46 -7.05 3.32 -6.52
CA GLN A 46 -6.47 2.92 -5.24
C GLN A 46 -5.53 1.72 -5.38
N ALA A 47 -5.95 0.69 -6.13
CA ALA A 47 -5.13 -0.50 -6.36
C ALA A 47 -3.80 -0.15 -7.05
N SER A 48 -3.85 0.72 -8.08
CA SER A 48 -2.65 1.17 -8.79
C SER A 48 -1.66 1.93 -7.90
N VAL A 49 -2.15 2.74 -6.95
CA VAL A 49 -1.28 3.47 -6.01
C VAL A 49 -0.60 2.52 -5.04
N ILE A 50 -1.34 1.54 -4.49
CA ILE A 50 -0.78 0.53 -3.58
C ILE A 50 0.30 -0.29 -4.30
N GLU A 51 0.02 -0.70 -5.53
CA GLU A 51 0.98 -1.44 -6.36
C GLU A 51 2.25 -0.61 -6.63
N TYR A 52 2.11 0.66 -6.99
CA TYR A 52 3.24 1.57 -7.18
C TYR A 52 4.12 1.65 -5.92
N ILE A 53 3.52 1.86 -4.74
CA ILE A 53 4.24 1.92 -3.47
C ILE A 53 5.00 0.61 -3.22
N LYS A 54 4.37 -0.54 -3.44
CA LYS A 54 5.01 -1.86 -3.26
C LYS A 54 6.16 -2.09 -4.22
N ASN A 55 6.10 -1.56 -5.43
CA ASN A 55 7.20 -1.68 -6.38
C ASN A 55 8.39 -0.81 -5.95
N GLN A 56 8.16 0.42 -5.50
CA GLN A 56 9.23 1.28 -4.97
C GLN A 56 9.96 0.63 -3.78
N LEU A 57 9.24 -0.07 -2.91
CA LEU A 57 9.83 -0.76 -1.75
C LEU A 57 10.56 -2.06 -2.10
N LYS A 58 10.32 -2.65 -3.29
CA LYS A 58 11.04 -3.83 -3.78
C LYS A 58 12.30 -3.48 -4.57
N ASP A 59 12.31 -2.27 -5.15
CA ASP A 59 13.42 -1.75 -5.93
C ASP A 59 14.51 -1.10 -5.03
N GLU A 60 14.24 -0.95 -3.73
CA GLU A 60 15.22 -0.67 -2.66
C GLU A 60 15.84 -1.96 -2.10
#